data_AF-A0A7V9QYL9-F1
#
_entry.id   AF-A0A7V9QYL9-F1
#
_cell.length_a   1.000
_cell.length_b   1.000
_cell.length_c   1.000
_cell.angle_alpha   90.00
_cell.angle_beta   90.00
_cell.angle_gamma   90.00
#
_symmetry.space_group_name_H-M   'P 1'
#
loop_
_entity.id
_entity.type
_entity.pdbx_description
1 polymer ?
#
loop_
_entity_poly.entity_id
_entity_poly.type
_entity_poly.pdbx_seq_one_letter_code
_entity_poly.pdbx_strand_id
1 'polypeptide(L)'
;MSPAHGLASPTSYNLDLRSTFPMTDPRGPDAGRQTMTERYGAPSASARRVRVAALLVFALVAMSWLGWAAWTHANPQVQAELTSYDVVSDHEVEVVIDVRRASGGAVECTVSAKATDFAVVGEDTVLIPAGDEGTVTQELTLRTDREATSVTVENCRPVS
;
A
#
# COMPACT_ATOMS: atom_id res chain seq x y z
N MET A 1 -3.09 77.80 82.29
CA MET A 1 -2.43 76.51 82.58
C MET A 1 -1.80 75.99 81.28
N SER A 2 -0.51 75.63 81.36
CA SER A 2 0.32 74.84 80.43
C SER A 2 -0.37 73.55 79.91
N PRO A 3 0.13 72.84 78.86
CA PRO A 3 1.55 72.57 78.60
C PRO A 3 2.06 72.60 77.14
N ALA A 4 3.38 72.53 77.05
CA ALA A 4 4.23 72.50 75.86
C ALA A 4 4.39 71.08 75.29
N HIS A 5 4.57 70.97 73.97
CA HIS A 5 5.24 69.83 73.33
C HIS A 5 6.07 70.32 72.13
N GLY A 6 7.31 69.81 72.06
CA GLY A 6 8.41 70.33 71.26
C GLY A 6 8.43 69.91 69.79
N LEU A 7 9.13 70.74 69.01
CA LEU A 7 9.38 70.58 67.57
C LEU A 7 10.61 69.68 67.34
N ALA A 8 10.46 68.67 66.48
CA ALA A 8 11.57 67.89 65.92
C ALA A 8 11.64 68.13 64.40
N SER A 9 12.85 68.37 63.89
CA SER A 9 13.21 68.74 62.51
C SER A 9 12.85 67.67 61.45
N PRO A 10 12.77 68.05 60.15
CA PRO A 10 12.48 67.13 59.06
C PRO A 10 13.74 66.42 58.54
N THR A 11 13.66 65.10 58.36
CA THR A 11 14.72 64.28 57.77
C THR A 11 14.67 64.35 56.24
N SER A 12 15.79 64.70 55.62
CA SER A 12 16.05 64.71 54.18
C SER A 12 16.15 63.27 53.63
N TYR A 13 15.37 62.96 52.58
CA TYR A 13 15.48 61.70 51.82
C TYR A 13 16.30 61.94 50.54
N ASN A 14 17.45 61.27 50.40
CA ASN A 14 18.21 61.22 49.15
C ASN A 14 17.72 60.02 48.32
N LEU A 15 17.29 60.27 47.08
CA LEU A 15 16.84 59.24 46.14
C LEU A 15 18.04 58.69 45.36
N ASP A 16 18.43 57.46 45.64
CA ASP A 16 19.57 56.79 45.00
C ASP A 16 19.16 56.23 43.61
N LEU A 17 19.52 56.93 42.54
CA LEU A 17 19.18 56.63 41.13
C LEU A 17 20.07 55.53 40.50
N ARG A 18 20.50 54.54 41.29
CA ARG A 18 21.43 53.49 40.86
C ARG A 18 20.86 52.07 40.87
N SER A 19 19.54 51.93 40.74
CA SER A 19 18.91 50.61 40.55
C SER A 19 18.81 50.27 39.06
N THR A 20 19.80 49.53 38.57
CA THR A 20 19.65 48.71 37.35
C THR A 20 18.59 47.65 37.63
N PHE A 21 17.39 47.79 37.06
CA PHE A 21 16.37 46.75 37.17
C PHE A 21 16.76 45.60 36.24
N PRO A 22 17.00 44.38 36.76
CA PRO A 22 17.15 43.22 35.91
C PRO A 22 15.81 43.00 35.19
N MET A 23 15.78 43.22 33.88
CA MET A 23 14.65 42.84 33.05
C MET A 23 14.68 41.32 32.89
N THR A 24 14.23 40.62 33.91
CA THR A 24 13.91 39.20 33.83
C THR A 24 12.72 39.10 32.88
N ASP A 25 12.94 38.67 31.64
CA ASP A 25 11.83 38.29 30.76
C ASP A 25 11.03 37.21 31.48
N PRO A 26 9.77 37.47 31.87
CA PRO A 26 9.00 36.52 32.67
C PRO A 26 8.65 35.26 31.86
N ARG A 27 8.91 35.25 30.54
CA ARG A 27 8.64 34.10 29.67
C ARG A 27 9.90 33.25 29.55
N GLY A 28 10.07 32.33 30.51
CA GLY A 28 10.99 31.21 30.34
C GLY A 28 10.62 30.37 29.11
N PRO A 29 11.54 29.53 28.59
CA PRO A 29 11.31 28.70 27.39
C PRO A 29 10.08 27.79 27.47
N ASP A 30 9.59 27.52 28.69
CA ASP A 30 8.41 26.72 28.95
C ASP A 30 7.09 27.47 28.75
N ALA A 31 7.08 28.81 28.82
CA ALA A 31 5.88 29.62 28.66
C ALA A 31 5.30 29.52 27.23
N GLY A 32 6.15 29.45 26.21
CA GLY A 32 5.73 29.23 24.83
C GLY A 32 5.08 27.86 24.61
N ARG A 33 5.61 26.81 25.25
CA ARG A 33 5.05 25.44 25.17
C ARG A 33 3.72 25.33 25.90
N GLN A 34 3.57 25.99 27.04
CA GLN A 34 2.34 25.99 27.84
C GLN A 34 1.20 26.67 27.08
N THR A 35 1.39 27.87 26.54
CA THR A 35 0.34 28.61 25.80
C THR A 35 -0.17 27.85 24.56
N MET A 36 0.71 27.14 23.84
CA MET A 36 0.33 26.30 22.71
C MET A 36 -0.44 25.05 23.16
N THR A 37 0.02 24.41 24.25
CA THR A 37 -0.63 23.23 24.83
C THR A 37 -2.02 23.56 25.39
N GLU A 38 -2.21 24.75 25.94
CA GLU A 38 -3.48 25.20 26.52
C GLU A 38 -4.53 25.50 25.45
N ARG A 39 -4.08 26.00 24.28
CA ARG A 39 -4.96 26.26 23.13
C ARG A 39 -5.27 25.02 22.30
N TYR A 40 -4.33 24.09 22.17
CA TYR A 40 -4.47 22.91 21.30
C TYR A 40 -4.67 21.58 22.04
N GLY A 41 -4.49 21.54 23.37
CA GLY A 41 -4.54 20.35 24.20
C GLY A 41 -3.33 19.43 23.96
N ALA A 42 -2.59 19.06 25.02
CA ALA A 42 -1.58 18.01 24.87
C ALA A 42 -2.27 16.68 24.51
N PRO A 43 -1.85 15.96 23.45
CA PRO A 43 -2.37 14.63 23.20
C PRO A 43 -2.04 13.76 24.42
N SER A 44 -3.06 13.24 25.08
CA SER A 44 -2.88 12.42 26.28
C SER A 44 -1.96 11.24 25.96
N ALA A 45 -1.05 10.90 26.87
CA ALA A 45 -0.13 9.78 26.69
C ALA A 45 -0.88 8.47 26.44
N SER A 46 -2.09 8.32 26.99
CA SER A 46 -3.01 7.23 26.71
C SER A 46 -3.52 7.24 25.26
N ALA A 47 -3.96 8.39 24.72
CA ALA A 47 -4.40 8.48 23.33
C ALA A 47 -3.27 8.20 22.34
N ARG A 48 -2.01 8.53 22.68
CA ARG A 48 -0.84 8.12 21.88
C ARG A 48 -0.63 6.61 21.93
N ARG A 49 -0.70 6.00 23.11
CA ARG A 49 -0.57 4.54 23.28
C ARG A 49 -1.67 3.78 22.54
N VAL A 50 -2.92 4.23 22.62
CA VAL A 50 -4.05 3.64 21.89
C VAL A 50 -3.84 3.75 20.38
N ARG A 51 -3.42 4.91 19.88
CA ARG A 51 -3.11 5.08 18.45
C ARG A 51 -1.98 4.17 17.98
N VAL A 52 -0.89 4.08 18.74
CA VAL A 52 0.22 3.19 18.42
C VAL A 52 -0.23 1.73 18.45
N ALA A 53 -0.98 1.31 19.47
CA ALA A 53 -1.52 -0.04 19.55
C ALA A 53 -2.45 -0.35 18.37
N ALA A 54 -3.34 0.57 18.01
CA ALA A 54 -4.23 0.42 16.86
C ALA A 54 -3.46 0.30 15.55
N LEU A 55 -2.42 1.12 15.33
CA LEU A 55 -1.55 1.02 14.16
C LEU A 55 -0.80 -0.31 14.11
N LEU A 56 -0.31 -0.80 15.25
CA LEU A 56 0.37 -2.10 15.32
C LEU A 56 -0.58 -3.25 14.98
N VAL A 57 -1.78 -3.24 15.56
CA VAL A 57 -2.81 -4.24 15.25
C VAL A 57 -3.19 -4.19 13.77
N PHE A 58 -3.42 -3.00 13.23
CA PHE A 58 -3.71 -2.82 11.81
C PHE A 58 -2.58 -3.34 10.93
N ALA A 59 -1.32 -3.03 11.25
CA ALA A 59 -0.17 -3.51 10.51
C ALA A 59 -0.08 -5.05 10.54
N LEU A 60 -0.31 -5.68 11.69
CA LEU A 60 -0.34 -7.15 11.80
C LEU A 60 -1.43 -7.75 10.93
N VAL A 61 -2.66 -7.23 11.00
CA VAL A 61 -3.78 -7.70 10.17
C VAL A 61 -3.47 -7.53 8.68
N ALA A 62 -2.94 -6.37 8.29
CA ALA A 62 -2.57 -6.09 6.90
C ALA A 62 -1.47 -7.05 6.42
N MET A 63 -0.43 -7.30 7.21
CA MET A 63 0.64 -8.25 6.86
C MET A 63 0.13 -9.68 6.76
N SER A 64 -0.70 -10.14 7.70
CA SER A 64 -1.31 -11.47 7.63
C SER A 64 -2.19 -11.62 6.38
N TRP A 65 -2.99 -10.60 6.06
CA TRP A 65 -3.82 -10.61 4.87
C TRP A 65 -2.99 -10.60 3.58
N LEU A 66 -1.96 -9.75 3.49
CA LEU A 66 -1.04 -9.72 2.34
C LEU A 66 -0.30 -11.05 2.17
N GLY A 67 0.16 -11.67 3.27
CA GLY A 67 0.82 -12.97 3.22
C GLY A 67 -0.11 -14.07 2.72
N TRP A 68 -1.36 -14.09 3.20
CA TRP A 68 -2.38 -15.00 2.71
C TRP A 68 -2.73 -14.76 1.23
N ALA A 69 -2.91 -13.50 0.82
CA ALA A 69 -3.20 -13.13 -0.56
C ALA A 69 -2.05 -13.52 -1.49
N ALA A 70 -0.81 -13.24 -1.11
CA ALA A 70 0.37 -13.62 -1.88
C ALA A 70 0.49 -15.14 -2.03
N TRP A 71 0.32 -15.90 -0.94
CA TRP A 71 0.39 -17.36 -0.98
C TRP A 71 -0.67 -17.97 -1.89
N THR A 72 -1.91 -17.49 -1.78
CA THR A 72 -3.04 -18.02 -2.57
C THR A 72 -2.90 -17.71 -4.06
N HIS A 73 -2.33 -16.56 -4.42
CA HIS A 73 -2.15 -16.17 -5.82
C HIS A 73 -0.84 -16.70 -6.43
N ALA A 74 0.16 -17.08 -5.61
CA ALA A 74 1.45 -17.57 -6.11
C ALA A 74 1.42 -19.04 -6.59
N ASN A 75 0.45 -19.84 -6.15
CA ASN A 75 0.37 -21.27 -6.47
C ASN A 75 -0.98 -21.64 -7.12
N PRO A 76 -1.30 -21.12 -8.32
CA PRO A 76 -2.43 -21.66 -9.08
C PRO A 76 -2.16 -23.13 -9.41
N GLN A 77 -3.18 -23.98 -9.25
CA GLN A 77 -3.11 -25.43 -9.47
C GLN A 77 -2.72 -25.80 -10.92
N VAL A 78 -2.94 -24.87 -11.84
CA VAL A 78 -2.62 -24.98 -13.26
C VAL A 78 -1.97 -23.67 -13.70
N GLN A 79 -0.82 -23.77 -14.37
CA GLN A 79 -0.14 -22.66 -15.01
C GLN A 79 0.00 -22.99 -16.49
N ALA A 80 -0.37 -22.07 -17.37
CA ALA A 80 -0.06 -22.19 -18.78
C ALA A 80 0.77 -20.99 -19.22
N GLU A 81 1.78 -21.26 -20.03
CA GLU A 81 2.68 -20.27 -20.58
C GLU A 81 2.72 -20.42 -22.10
N LEU A 82 2.77 -19.29 -22.80
CA LEU A 82 2.92 -19.29 -24.25
C LEU A 82 4.40 -19.51 -24.59
N THR A 83 4.68 -20.59 -25.31
CA THR A 83 6.05 -20.93 -25.72
C THR A 83 6.41 -20.22 -27.02
N SER A 84 5.55 -20.33 -28.03
CA SER A 84 5.71 -19.64 -29.31
C SER A 84 4.37 -19.48 -30.03
N TYR A 85 4.33 -18.56 -30.98
CA TYR A 85 3.21 -18.41 -31.91
C TYR A 85 3.74 -18.05 -33.30
N ASP A 86 3.02 -18.47 -34.33
CA ASP A 86 3.31 -18.12 -35.72
C ASP A 86 2.03 -17.68 -36.43
N VAL A 87 2.09 -16.55 -37.11
CA VAL A 87 0.95 -15.96 -37.81
C VAL A 87 1.00 -16.45 -39.24
N VAL A 88 0.24 -17.52 -39.51
CA VAL A 88 0.22 -18.18 -40.82
C VAL A 88 -0.60 -17.36 -41.83
N SER A 89 -1.63 -16.65 -41.37
CA SER A 89 -2.43 -15.72 -42.19
C SER A 89 -3.20 -14.69 -41.36
N ASP A 90 -3.85 -13.74 -42.04
CA ASP A 90 -4.78 -12.77 -41.43
C ASP A 90 -5.92 -13.43 -40.64
N HIS A 91 -6.19 -14.73 -40.82
CA HIS A 91 -7.29 -15.44 -40.17
C HIS A 91 -6.87 -16.71 -39.42
N GLU A 92 -5.57 -16.93 -39.26
CA GLU A 92 -5.04 -18.16 -38.68
C GLU A 92 -3.69 -17.94 -38.00
N VAL A 93 -3.60 -18.41 -36.76
CA VAL A 93 -2.39 -18.35 -35.95
C VAL A 93 -2.13 -19.74 -35.35
N GLU A 94 -0.92 -20.23 -35.51
CA GLU A 94 -0.44 -21.42 -34.81
C GLU A 94 0.16 -21.02 -33.47
N VAL A 95 -0.16 -21.77 -32.42
CA VAL A 95 0.16 -21.44 -31.04
C VAL A 95 0.71 -22.68 -30.35
N VAL A 96 1.86 -22.53 -29.70
CA VAL A 96 2.49 -23.57 -28.89
C VAL A 96 2.46 -23.12 -27.43
N ILE A 97 1.79 -23.90 -26.59
CA ILE A 97 1.62 -23.58 -25.17
C ILE A 97 2.20 -24.69 -24.30
N ASP A 98 2.84 -24.30 -23.20
CA ASP A 98 3.29 -25.22 -22.16
C ASP A 98 2.33 -25.15 -20.97
N VAL A 99 1.66 -26.25 -20.68
CA VAL A 99 0.70 -26.34 -19.57
C VAL A 99 1.29 -27.18 -18.45
N ARG A 100 1.59 -26.50 -17.34
CA ARG A 100 1.98 -27.08 -16.06
C ARG A 100 0.75 -27.39 -15.21
N ARG A 101 0.53 -28.67 -14.94
CA ARG A 101 -0.53 -29.15 -14.06
C ARG A 101 0.07 -29.87 -12.85
N ALA A 102 -0.43 -29.55 -11.66
CA ALA A 102 -0.03 -30.25 -10.43
C ALA A 102 -0.65 -31.65 -10.30
N SER A 103 -1.77 -31.90 -10.99
CA SER A 103 -2.48 -33.17 -11.02
C SER A 103 -2.71 -33.62 -12.46
N GLY A 104 -2.71 -34.92 -12.73
CA GLY A 104 -2.95 -35.49 -14.06
C GLY A 104 -4.37 -35.30 -14.66
N GLY A 105 -5.22 -34.47 -14.04
CA GLY A 105 -6.58 -34.20 -14.51
C GLY A 105 -6.63 -33.46 -15.86
N ALA A 106 -7.78 -33.54 -16.52
CA ALA A 106 -8.09 -32.75 -17.70
C ALA A 106 -8.15 -31.26 -17.33
N VAL A 107 -7.69 -30.41 -18.23
CA VAL A 107 -7.60 -28.95 -18.03
C VAL A 107 -8.22 -28.27 -19.23
N GLU A 108 -8.98 -27.22 -18.97
CA GLU A 108 -9.52 -26.33 -19.99
C GLU A 108 -8.79 -25.00 -19.90
N CYS A 109 -8.23 -24.53 -21.02
CA CYS A 109 -7.49 -23.28 -21.12
C CYS A 109 -8.13 -22.38 -22.19
N THR A 110 -8.22 -21.08 -21.92
CA THR A 110 -8.70 -20.10 -22.91
C THR A 110 -7.50 -19.46 -23.59
N VAL A 111 -7.46 -19.46 -24.92
CA VAL A 111 -6.39 -18.80 -25.69
C VAL A 111 -7.02 -17.64 -26.45
N SER A 112 -6.44 -16.46 -26.32
CA SER A 112 -6.92 -15.22 -26.95
C SER A 112 -5.83 -14.63 -27.83
N ALA A 113 -6.19 -14.33 -29.08
CA ALA A 113 -5.37 -13.58 -30.02
C ALA A 113 -5.84 -12.12 -30.07
N LYS A 114 -4.88 -11.20 -30.07
CA LYS A 114 -5.11 -9.75 -30.11
C LYS A 114 -4.38 -9.12 -31.30
N ALA A 115 -5.03 -8.13 -31.90
CA ALA A 115 -4.44 -7.30 -32.94
C ALA A 115 -3.60 -6.14 -32.34
N THR A 116 -2.97 -5.35 -33.20
CA THR A 116 -2.11 -4.21 -32.81
C THR A 116 -2.84 -3.14 -31.98
N ASP A 117 -4.17 -3.03 -32.14
CA ASP A 117 -5.04 -2.16 -31.36
C ASP A 117 -5.46 -2.76 -30.00
N PHE A 118 -4.90 -3.92 -29.63
CA PHE A 118 -5.25 -4.74 -28.48
C PHE A 118 -6.69 -5.30 -28.49
N ALA A 119 -7.42 -5.16 -29.61
CA ALA A 119 -8.71 -5.80 -29.76
C ALA A 119 -8.54 -7.31 -29.85
N VAL A 120 -9.41 -8.06 -29.17
CA VAL A 120 -9.47 -9.52 -29.31
C VAL A 120 -10.03 -9.85 -30.68
N VAL A 121 -9.26 -10.59 -31.46
CA VAL A 121 -9.60 -10.99 -32.84
C VAL A 121 -9.79 -12.50 -32.99
N GLY A 122 -9.49 -13.27 -31.95
CA GLY A 122 -9.81 -14.68 -31.88
C GLY A 122 -9.74 -15.14 -30.43
N GLU A 123 -10.69 -15.97 -30.02
CA GLU A 123 -10.70 -16.61 -28.71
C GLU A 123 -11.20 -18.04 -28.88
N ASP A 124 -10.47 -18.99 -28.33
CA ASP A 124 -10.89 -20.39 -28.31
C ASP A 124 -10.59 -21.03 -26.96
N THR A 125 -11.44 -21.98 -26.60
CA THR A 125 -11.32 -22.75 -25.36
C THR A 125 -10.85 -24.15 -25.69
N VAL A 126 -9.62 -24.46 -25.29
CA VAL A 126 -8.97 -25.72 -25.63
C VAL A 126 -9.00 -26.66 -24.44
N LEU A 127 -9.54 -27.85 -24.69
CA LEU A 127 -9.51 -28.96 -23.74
C LEU A 127 -8.20 -29.74 -23.91
N ILE A 128 -7.39 -29.76 -22.84
CA ILE A 128 -6.21 -30.61 -22.75
C ILE A 128 -6.58 -31.84 -21.94
N PRO A 129 -6.50 -33.06 -22.54
CA PRO A 129 -6.93 -34.28 -21.88
C PRO A 129 -6.10 -34.57 -20.62
N ALA A 130 -6.65 -35.45 -19.78
CA ALA A 130 -5.93 -36.00 -18.64
C ALA A 130 -4.65 -36.72 -19.10
N GLY A 131 -3.58 -36.57 -18.33
CA GLY A 131 -2.26 -37.07 -18.67
C GLY A 131 -1.34 -37.09 -17.45
N ASP A 132 -0.04 -37.15 -17.70
CA ASP A 132 0.95 -37.18 -16.64
C ASP A 132 1.04 -35.82 -15.91
N GLU A 133 1.45 -35.88 -14.64
CA GLU A 133 1.75 -34.68 -13.86
C GLU A 133 3.01 -33.99 -14.41
N GLY A 134 3.01 -32.65 -14.47
CA GLY A 134 4.15 -31.89 -14.98
C GLY A 134 3.80 -30.91 -16.09
N THR A 135 4.80 -30.62 -16.94
CA THR A 135 4.68 -29.70 -18.08
C THR A 135 4.35 -30.49 -19.33
N VAL A 136 3.28 -30.12 -20.03
CA VAL A 136 2.88 -30.70 -21.31
C VAL A 136 2.83 -29.61 -22.37
N THR A 137 3.54 -29.80 -23.47
CA THR A 137 3.51 -28.90 -24.62
C THR A 137 2.36 -29.29 -25.55
N GLN A 138 1.54 -28.33 -25.94
CA GLN A 138 0.41 -28.52 -26.87
C GLN A 138 0.49 -27.53 -28.02
N GLU A 139 0.33 -28.03 -29.25
CA GLU A 139 0.26 -27.25 -30.47
C GLU A 139 -1.21 -27.10 -30.89
N LEU A 140 -1.61 -25.87 -31.19
CA LEU A 140 -3.00 -25.48 -31.40
C LEU A 140 -3.09 -24.50 -32.56
N THR A 141 -4.16 -24.57 -33.32
CA THR A 141 -4.45 -23.62 -34.39
C THR A 141 -5.65 -22.78 -34.00
N LEU A 142 -5.45 -21.48 -33.86
CA LEU A 142 -6.48 -20.52 -33.50
C LEU A 142 -6.97 -19.78 -34.75
N ARG A 143 -8.28 -19.76 -34.97
CA ARG A 143 -8.91 -18.97 -36.04
C ARG A 143 -9.14 -17.55 -35.57
N THR A 144 -8.81 -16.58 -36.42
CA THR A 144 -8.95 -15.15 -36.12
C THR A 144 -9.81 -14.44 -37.17
N ASP A 145 -10.52 -13.41 -36.75
CA ASP A 145 -11.31 -12.54 -37.62
C ASP A 145 -10.42 -11.56 -38.40
N ARG A 146 -9.24 -11.24 -37.87
CA ARG A 146 -8.22 -10.34 -38.47
C ARG A 146 -6.83 -10.75 -38.01
N GLU A 147 -5.80 -10.20 -38.65
CA GLU A 147 -4.40 -10.49 -38.35
C GLU A 147 -4.11 -10.24 -36.86
N ALA A 148 -3.58 -11.27 -36.19
CA ALA A 148 -3.15 -11.17 -34.81
C ALA A 148 -1.69 -10.74 -34.73
N THR A 149 -1.37 -9.88 -33.78
CA THR A 149 0.01 -9.45 -33.51
C THR A 149 0.56 -10.08 -32.24
N SER A 150 -0.32 -10.49 -31.33
CA SER A 150 0.03 -11.11 -30.06
C SER A 150 -1.00 -12.18 -29.67
N VAL A 151 -0.53 -13.24 -29.02
CA VAL A 151 -1.38 -14.29 -28.43
C VAL A 151 -1.15 -14.32 -26.93
N THR A 152 -2.17 -14.66 -26.16
CA THR A 152 -2.10 -14.83 -24.70
C THR A 152 -2.95 -16.02 -24.28
N VAL A 153 -2.46 -16.78 -23.31
CA VAL A 153 -3.23 -17.85 -22.67
C VAL A 153 -3.77 -17.32 -21.34
N GLU A 154 -5.09 -17.37 -21.18
CA GLU A 154 -5.79 -16.89 -20.00
C GLU A 154 -6.67 -18.01 -19.41
N ASN A 155 -6.96 -17.93 -18.12
CA ASN A 155 -7.98 -18.76 -17.46
C ASN A 155 -7.86 -20.27 -17.68
N CYS A 156 -6.75 -20.89 -17.26
CA CYS A 156 -6.66 -22.34 -17.21
C CYS A 156 -7.28 -22.89 -15.91
N ARG A 157 -8.19 -23.86 -16.04
CA ARG A 157 -8.87 -24.52 -14.92
C ARG A 157 -8.95 -26.03 -15.10
N PRO A 158 -8.88 -26.82 -14.01
CA PRO A 158 -9.16 -28.25 -14.09
C PRO A 158 -10.64 -28.47 -14.44
N VAL A 159 -10.89 -29.44 -15.31
CA VAL A 159 -12.23 -29.94 -15.63
C VAL A 159 -12.54 -31.07 -14.66
N SER A 160 -13.48 -30.83 -13.74
CA SER A 160 -13.89 -31.77 -12.69
C SER A 160 -14.92 -32.79 -13.17
#